data_AF-A0A916ZDL8-F1
#
_entry.id   AF-A0A916ZDL8-F1
#
_cell.length_a   1.000
_cell.length_b   1.000
_cell.length_c   1.000
_cell.angle_alpha   90.00
_cell.angle_beta   90.00
_cell.angle_gamma   90.00
#
_symmetry.space_group_name_H-M   'P 1'
#
loop_
_entity.id
_entity.type
_entity.pdbx_description
1 polymer ?
#
loop_
_entity_poly.entity_id
_entity_poly.type
_entity_poly.pdbx_seq_one_letter_code
_entity_poly.pdbx_strand_id
1 'polypeptide(L)'
;MAIVEVVKYDGPPDVFAWKHPNPELGTWTQLIVNESQEAILFKGGQALDIFGAGRHTLSTQNIPILQSLVNLPFGGKSPFAAEVWFVNKLNSLDIKWGTASPVQLQDPKYQIIVSVRSFGQFGLQIEDTRKFLLKLTGTMRVFDKETMTQYFRGLLMMNIKELISSYLVHKKISILEINAYISEISKHIEERIAPVFQEAGIRLLHFYIDSVNTPDNDPGTVRLKEALAKKAEMDIIGYSYQQERSFDTLEGAATNEGSGSGLMNAGLGMGMGLGMGGAFGNQMMDVTRQMNTSSSTSSSSAIYKGCPKCQTMNVHDARFCSSCGYNFLEASAPGQPAAFTCSGCSKPLPEGSKFCPHCGDPYTPCPNCGADHAVDAQNCAQCGHSLLAEQSCNNCGEKVRDGVKFCPNCGTSTSLRCGQCQHEVKPGQKFCLECGNKLIE
;
A
#
# COMPACT_ATOMS: atom_id res chain seq x y z
N MET A 1 18.15 55.28 16.15
CA MET A 1 17.49 54.18 16.88
C MET A 1 16.08 54.64 17.21
N ALA A 2 15.06 53.85 16.90
CA ALA A 2 13.69 54.21 17.27
C ALA A 2 13.58 54.34 18.79
N ILE A 3 12.98 55.42 19.27
CA ILE A 3 12.79 55.71 20.71
C ILE A 3 11.85 54.67 21.36
N VAL A 4 11.06 53.98 20.55
CA VAL A 4 10.08 52.98 20.95
C VAL A 4 10.14 51.80 19.96
N GLU A 5 10.50 50.62 20.44
CA GLU A 5 10.43 49.37 19.68
C GLU A 5 9.01 48.81 19.78
N VAL A 6 8.46 48.29 18.68
CA VAL A 6 7.14 47.66 18.65
C VAL A 6 7.32 46.16 18.42
N VAL A 7 6.86 45.36 19.36
CA VAL A 7 6.88 43.89 19.29
C VAL A 7 5.45 43.42 19.09
N LYS A 8 5.20 42.78 17.95
CA LYS A 8 3.89 42.23 17.56
C LYS A 8 4.08 41.00 16.67
N TYR A 9 3.04 40.17 16.57
CA TYR A 9 3.05 38.99 15.70
C TYR A 9 1.74 38.86 14.91
N ASP A 10 1.85 39.02 13.59
CA ASP A 10 0.76 38.93 12.62
C ASP A 10 0.97 37.75 11.65
N GLY A 11 1.51 36.63 12.15
CA GLY A 11 1.79 35.45 11.32
C GLY A 11 0.57 34.58 11.01
N PRO A 12 0.78 33.48 10.28
CA PRO A 12 -0.31 32.66 9.77
C PRO A 12 -1.02 31.86 10.89
N PRO A 13 -2.28 31.45 10.67
CA PRO A 13 -3.11 30.82 11.71
C PRO A 13 -2.69 29.40 12.07
N ASP A 14 -1.83 28.75 11.27
CA ASP A 14 -1.29 27.42 11.50
C ASP A 14 -0.06 27.41 12.42
N VAL A 15 0.42 28.58 12.85
CA VAL A 15 1.44 28.74 13.88
C VAL A 15 0.77 28.90 15.24
N PHE A 16 1.04 27.95 16.13
CA PHE A 16 0.50 27.93 17.49
C PHE A 16 1.35 28.71 18.47
N ALA A 17 2.67 28.70 18.30
CA ALA A 17 3.58 29.55 19.06
C ALA A 17 4.74 30.07 18.22
N TRP A 18 5.12 31.31 18.50
CA TRP A 18 6.21 32.00 17.84
C TRP A 18 7.03 32.81 18.84
N LYS A 19 8.35 32.61 18.81
CA LYS A 19 9.33 33.35 19.60
C LYS A 19 9.83 34.55 18.81
N HIS A 20 9.71 35.73 19.41
CA HIS A 20 10.27 36.95 18.84
C HIS A 20 11.81 36.83 18.69
N PRO A 21 12.38 37.18 17.52
CA PRO A 21 13.78 36.91 17.21
C PRO A 21 14.76 37.76 18.02
N ASN A 22 14.38 38.97 18.43
CA ASN A 22 15.24 39.86 19.19
C ASN A 22 15.02 39.66 20.71
N PRO A 23 16.00 39.13 21.46
CA PRO A 23 15.88 38.98 22.91
C PRO A 23 16.22 40.27 23.69
N GLU A 24 16.76 41.30 23.03
CA GLU A 24 17.10 42.58 23.68
C GLU A 24 15.94 43.56 23.55
N LEU A 25 15.19 43.72 24.63
CA LEU A 25 14.04 44.62 24.68
C LEU A 25 14.41 45.94 25.36
N GLY A 26 13.97 47.04 24.79
CA GLY A 26 14.07 48.37 25.39
C GLY A 26 13.09 48.57 26.57
N THR A 27 13.42 49.49 27.48
CA THR A 27 12.59 49.85 28.66
C THR A 27 11.22 50.46 28.31
N TRP A 28 10.96 50.74 27.03
CA TRP A 28 9.71 51.32 26.52
C TRP A 28 9.11 50.54 25.37
N THR A 29 9.55 49.29 25.18
CA THR A 29 9.03 48.43 24.12
C THR A 29 7.51 48.29 24.24
N GLN A 30 6.82 48.50 23.12
CA GLN A 30 5.37 48.37 23.01
C GLN A 30 5.06 46.96 22.52
N LEU A 31 4.54 46.13 23.41
CA LEU A 31 4.03 44.82 23.09
C LEU A 31 2.57 44.93 22.65
N ILE A 32 2.27 44.57 21.42
CA ILE A 32 0.90 44.56 20.89
C ILE A 32 0.46 43.12 20.71
N VAL A 33 -0.59 42.72 21.42
CA VAL A 33 -1.15 41.37 21.41
C VAL A 33 -2.54 41.42 20.77
N ASN A 34 -2.78 40.57 19.77
CA ASN A 34 -4.09 40.50 19.11
C ASN A 34 -5.13 39.80 20.00
N GLU A 35 -6.42 40.01 19.71
CA GLU A 35 -7.54 39.50 20.51
C GLU A 35 -7.50 37.98 20.72
N SER A 36 -7.03 37.25 19.70
CA SER A 36 -6.94 35.79 19.69
C SER A 36 -5.55 35.28 20.08
N GLN A 37 -4.75 36.07 20.79
CA GLN A 37 -3.39 35.73 21.17
C GLN A 37 -3.14 36.03 22.64
N GLU A 38 -2.15 35.31 23.18
CA GLU A 38 -1.50 35.68 24.43
C GLU A 38 0.00 35.86 24.14
N ALA A 39 0.63 36.79 24.83
CA ALA A 39 2.08 36.90 24.84
C ALA A 39 2.62 36.55 26.22
N ILE A 40 3.77 35.88 26.29
CA ILE A 40 4.41 35.51 27.55
C ILE A 40 5.88 35.84 27.51
N LEU A 41 6.37 36.42 28.60
CA LEU A 41 7.76 36.83 28.74
C LEU A 41 8.57 35.75 29.45
N PHE A 42 9.75 35.43 28.93
CA PHE A 42 10.73 34.59 29.60
C PHE A 42 11.98 35.40 29.94
N LYS A 43 12.53 35.17 31.13
CA LYS A 43 13.83 35.73 31.54
C LYS A 43 14.58 34.75 32.41
N GLY A 44 15.88 34.59 32.14
CA GLY A 44 16.73 33.67 32.91
C GLY A 44 16.20 32.23 32.90
N GLY A 45 15.53 31.82 31.81
CA GLY A 45 14.92 30.49 31.70
C GLY A 45 13.58 30.29 32.43
N GLN A 46 13.04 31.35 33.07
CA GLN A 46 11.75 31.28 33.76
C GLN A 46 10.67 31.98 32.96
N ALA A 47 9.49 31.35 32.87
CA ALA A 47 8.28 31.99 32.37
C ALA A 47 7.75 32.97 33.42
N LEU A 48 7.57 34.24 33.04
CA LEU A 48 7.20 35.32 33.94
C LEU A 48 5.73 35.69 33.78
N ASP A 49 5.42 36.82 33.17
CA ASP A 49 4.05 37.33 33.05
C ASP A 49 3.43 37.03 31.68
N ILE A 50 2.11 36.81 31.68
CA ILE A 50 1.28 36.58 30.49
C ILE A 50 0.48 37.85 30.24
N PHE A 51 0.50 38.32 28.99
CA PHE A 51 -0.19 39.49 28.50
C PHE A 51 -1.32 39.04 27.57
N GLY A 52 -2.55 39.43 27.89
CA GLY A 52 -3.70 39.25 27.01
C GLY A 52 -3.76 40.32 25.90
N ALA A 53 -4.88 40.37 25.19
CA ALA A 53 -5.11 41.28 24.09
C ALA A 53 -4.89 42.76 24.45
N GLY A 54 -4.40 43.53 23.49
CA GLY A 54 -4.20 44.97 23.59
C GLY A 54 -2.73 45.41 23.55
N ARG A 55 -2.53 46.69 23.87
CA ARG A 55 -1.22 47.35 23.84
C ARG A 55 -0.65 47.45 25.25
N HIS A 56 0.52 46.87 25.45
CA HIS A 56 1.23 46.82 26.72
C HIS A 56 2.58 47.54 26.59
N THR A 57 2.94 48.33 27.59
CA THR A 57 4.28 48.93 27.67
C THR A 57 5.15 48.08 28.57
N LEU A 58 6.18 47.47 28.00
CA LEU A 58 7.14 46.65 28.75
C LEU A 58 8.12 47.56 29.48
N SER A 59 7.97 47.68 30.80
CA SER A 59 8.93 48.35 31.66
C SER A 59 9.26 47.45 32.85
N THR A 60 10.50 47.49 33.32
CA THR A 60 10.97 46.68 34.47
C THR A 60 10.18 46.97 35.75
N GLN A 61 9.53 48.13 35.84
CA GLN A 61 8.72 48.55 36.99
C GLN A 61 7.27 48.06 36.92
N ASN A 62 6.74 47.79 35.73
CA ASN A 62 5.32 47.44 35.53
C ASN A 62 5.08 45.93 35.44
N ILE A 63 6.12 45.12 35.58
CA ILE A 63 6.04 43.66 35.43
C ILE A 63 6.37 43.05 36.82
N PRO A 64 5.36 42.62 37.61
CA PRO A 64 5.52 42.33 39.04
C PRO A 64 6.61 41.30 39.36
N ILE A 65 6.69 40.23 38.57
CA ILE A 65 7.67 39.15 38.80
C ILE A 65 9.06 39.60 38.33
N LEU A 66 9.15 40.34 37.22
CA LEU A 66 10.42 40.94 36.77
C LEU A 66 10.98 41.93 37.80
N GLN A 67 10.14 42.74 38.43
CA GLN A 67 10.59 43.74 39.39
C GLN A 67 11.32 43.08 40.57
N SER A 68 10.80 41.95 41.07
CA SER A 68 11.41 41.19 42.17
C SER A 68 12.79 40.61 41.84
N LEU A 69 13.04 40.29 40.56
CA LEU A 69 14.28 39.69 40.05
C LEU A 69 15.34 40.72 39.63
N VAL A 70 14.96 41.99 39.44
CA VAL A 70 15.80 43.02 38.79
C VAL A 70 16.07 44.21 39.72
N ASN A 71 16.25 43.95 41.03
CA ASN A 71 16.76 44.94 41.99
C ASN A 71 18.23 45.33 41.65
N LEU A 72 18.42 46.08 40.58
CA LEU A 72 19.71 46.54 40.07
C LEU A 72 19.76 48.07 40.08
N PRO A 73 20.82 48.71 40.61
CA PRO A 73 20.92 50.16 40.82
C PRO A 73 21.26 50.94 39.54
N PHE A 74 20.98 50.38 38.36
CA PHE A 74 21.37 50.96 37.08
C PHE A 74 20.25 51.82 36.49
N GLY A 75 20.14 53.07 36.96
CA GLY A 75 19.78 54.26 36.16
C GLY A 75 18.55 54.25 35.22
N GLY A 76 17.58 53.34 35.39
CA GLY A 76 16.25 53.40 34.76
C GLY A 76 16.16 53.35 33.22
N LYS A 77 17.25 53.07 32.49
CA LYS A 77 17.29 53.14 31.00
C LYS A 77 18.07 52.02 30.30
N SER A 78 18.42 50.93 30.98
CA SER A 78 19.14 49.83 30.34
C SER A 78 18.19 48.88 29.60
N PRO A 79 18.52 48.46 28.35
CA PRO A 79 17.90 47.30 27.73
C PRO A 79 17.96 46.11 28.68
N PHE A 80 16.92 45.28 28.66
CA PHE A 80 16.88 44.04 29.42
C PHE A 80 16.73 42.86 28.47
N ALA A 81 17.53 41.83 28.68
CA ALA A 81 17.40 40.58 27.94
C ALA A 81 16.15 39.82 28.43
N ALA A 82 15.18 39.63 27.56
CA ALA A 82 14.00 38.82 27.80
C ALA A 82 13.44 38.30 26.47
N GLU A 83 12.87 37.11 26.49
CA GLU A 83 12.27 36.48 25.32
C GLU A 83 10.76 36.72 25.34
N VAL A 84 10.19 37.10 24.19
CA VAL A 84 8.74 37.22 24.02
C VAL A 84 8.26 36.07 23.17
N TRP A 85 7.30 35.32 23.69
CA TRP A 85 6.55 34.31 22.94
C TRP A 85 5.14 34.80 22.69
N PHE A 86 4.66 34.65 21.47
CA PHE A 86 3.25 34.79 21.11
C PHE A 86 2.66 33.40 20.97
N VAL A 87 1.49 33.17 21.58
CA VAL A 87 0.73 31.93 21.51
C VAL A 87 -0.63 32.23 20.94
N ASN A 88 -0.99 31.51 19.88
CA ASN A 88 -2.26 31.65 19.21
C ASN A 88 -3.34 30.85 19.95
N LYS A 89 -4.44 31.51 20.30
CA LYS A 89 -5.58 30.95 21.05
C LYS A 89 -6.76 30.61 20.13
N LEU A 90 -6.60 30.73 18.81
CA LEU A 90 -7.64 30.34 17.85
C LEU A 90 -7.97 28.84 17.95
N ASN A 91 -9.24 28.53 17.68
CA ASN A 91 -9.67 27.14 17.49
C ASN A 91 -9.17 26.66 16.12
N SER A 92 -8.24 25.72 16.12
CA SER A 92 -7.79 25.04 14.90
C SER A 92 -8.64 23.80 14.70
N LEU A 93 -9.51 23.80 13.69
CA LEU A 93 -10.58 22.80 13.56
C LEU A 93 -10.25 21.63 12.59
N ASP A 94 -9.28 21.81 11.69
CA ASP A 94 -8.98 20.86 10.60
C ASP A 94 -7.51 20.42 10.66
N ILE A 95 -7.09 19.80 11.76
CA ILE A 95 -5.76 19.17 11.84
C ILE A 95 -5.87 17.73 11.35
N LYS A 96 -5.44 17.53 10.10
CA LYS A 96 -5.49 16.23 9.43
C LYS A 96 -4.51 15.24 10.03
N TRP A 97 -4.96 13.99 10.12
CA TRP A 97 -4.14 12.86 10.51
C TRP A 97 -4.40 11.66 9.60
N GLY A 98 -3.44 10.74 9.55
CA GLY A 98 -3.57 9.51 8.79
C GLY A 98 -2.57 8.45 9.22
N THR A 99 -2.95 7.19 9.06
CA THR A 99 -2.04 6.05 9.23
C THR A 99 -0.97 6.07 8.14
N ALA A 100 0.31 6.26 8.46
CA ALA A 100 1.34 6.22 7.40
C ALA A 100 1.62 4.81 6.88
N SER A 101 1.54 3.81 7.75
CA SER A 101 1.65 2.40 7.37
C SER A 101 0.27 1.75 7.46
N PRO A 102 -0.14 0.91 6.49
CA PRO A 102 -1.32 0.09 6.65
C PRO A 102 -1.24 -0.78 7.92
N VAL A 103 -2.38 -0.98 8.56
CA VAL A 103 -2.56 -1.84 9.73
C VAL A 103 -3.06 -3.18 9.22
N GLN A 104 -2.28 -4.23 9.43
CA GLN A 104 -2.71 -5.59 9.07
C GLN A 104 -3.74 -6.07 10.09
N LEU A 105 -4.96 -6.34 9.61
CA LEU A 105 -6.07 -6.81 10.44
C LEU A 105 -6.70 -8.03 9.78
N GLN A 106 -7.07 -9.02 10.59
CA GLN A 106 -7.86 -10.14 10.10
C GLN A 106 -9.34 -9.78 10.24
N ASP A 107 -10.07 -9.76 9.14
CA ASP A 107 -11.51 -9.56 9.16
C ASP A 107 -12.17 -10.70 9.94
N PRO A 108 -12.93 -10.41 11.02
CA PRO A 108 -13.48 -11.44 11.90
C PRO A 108 -14.60 -12.25 11.25
N LYS A 109 -15.29 -11.71 10.23
CA LYS A 109 -16.42 -12.34 9.55
C LYS A 109 -15.93 -13.30 8.46
N TYR A 110 -14.93 -12.89 7.70
CA TYR A 110 -14.42 -13.65 6.55
C TYR A 110 -13.08 -14.35 6.81
N GLN A 111 -12.42 -14.04 7.93
CA GLN A 111 -11.12 -14.59 8.32
C GLN A 111 -9.99 -14.28 7.32
N ILE A 112 -10.17 -13.24 6.50
CA ILE A 112 -9.20 -12.78 5.51
C ILE A 112 -8.37 -11.64 6.11
N ILE A 113 -7.05 -11.70 5.93
CA ILE A 113 -6.15 -10.61 6.32
C ILE A 113 -6.27 -9.49 5.30
N VAL A 114 -6.53 -8.27 5.79
CA VAL A 114 -6.67 -7.06 4.98
C VAL A 114 -5.79 -5.95 5.56
N SER A 115 -5.18 -5.19 4.66
CA SER A 115 -4.44 -3.98 5.01
C SER A 115 -5.40 -2.80 5.20
N VAL A 116 -5.52 -2.27 6.42
CA VAL A 116 -6.44 -1.17 6.73
C VAL A 116 -5.68 0.14 6.89
N ARG A 117 -6.21 1.22 6.31
CA ARG A 117 -5.77 2.60 6.55
C ARG A 117 -6.92 3.41 7.09
N SER A 118 -6.59 4.43 7.87
CA SER A 118 -7.57 5.36 8.40
C SER A 118 -7.04 6.78 8.34
N PHE A 119 -7.96 7.69 8.04
CA PHE A 119 -7.70 9.12 7.89
C PHE A 119 -8.80 9.90 8.58
N GLY A 120 -8.46 11.10 9.04
CA GLY A 120 -9.42 11.98 9.66
C GLY A 120 -8.82 13.33 10.00
N GLN A 121 -9.50 14.02 10.91
CA GLN A 121 -9.09 15.32 11.42
C GLN A 121 -9.42 15.44 12.90
N PHE A 122 -8.70 16.30 13.59
CA PHE A 122 -9.06 16.73 14.94
C PHE A 122 -8.95 18.25 15.07
N GLY A 123 -9.73 18.77 16.00
CA GLY A 123 -9.72 20.17 16.39
C GLY A 123 -9.04 20.35 17.73
N LEU A 124 -8.30 21.45 17.90
CA LEU A 124 -7.73 21.83 19.18
C LEU A 124 -7.70 23.34 19.40
N GLN A 125 -7.47 23.71 20.64
CA GLN A 125 -7.16 25.07 21.06
C GLN A 125 -6.07 25.03 22.13
N ILE A 126 -5.12 25.97 22.07
CA ILE A 126 -4.16 26.14 23.18
C ILE A 126 -4.90 26.81 24.34
N GLU A 127 -5.09 26.09 25.45
CA GLU A 127 -5.83 26.57 26.61
C GLU A 127 -4.88 27.17 27.67
N ASP A 128 -3.81 26.46 28.01
CA ASP A 128 -2.80 26.90 28.99
C ASP A 128 -1.47 27.21 28.28
N THR A 129 -1.23 28.51 28.04
CA THR A 129 -0.04 29.02 27.35
C THR A 129 1.25 28.65 28.03
N ARG A 130 1.30 28.71 29.36
CA ARG A 130 2.52 28.39 30.11
C ARG A 130 2.85 26.91 30.02
N LYS A 131 1.86 26.05 30.29
CA LYS A 131 2.03 24.60 30.24
C LYS A 131 2.39 24.12 28.82
N PHE A 132 1.75 24.70 27.81
CA PHE A 132 2.04 24.44 26.40
C PHE A 132 3.50 24.71 26.04
N LEU A 133 3.99 25.92 26.32
CA LEU A 133 5.39 26.27 26.00
C LEU A 133 6.39 25.44 26.79
N LEU A 134 6.18 25.29 28.11
CA LEU A 134 7.13 24.55 28.96
C LEU A 134 7.25 23.07 28.58
N LYS A 135 6.17 22.45 28.08
CA LYS A 135 6.17 21.03 27.73
C LYS A 135 6.55 20.75 26.28
N LEU A 136 6.21 21.63 25.33
CA LEU A 136 6.26 21.29 23.90
C LEU A 136 7.26 22.09 23.08
N THR A 137 7.64 23.32 23.46
CA THR A 137 8.48 24.14 22.57
C THR A 137 9.98 23.96 22.80
N GLY A 138 10.42 23.58 24.01
CA GLY A 138 11.85 23.39 24.30
C GLY A 138 12.70 24.58 23.82
N THR A 139 13.64 24.33 22.90
CA THR A 139 14.54 25.35 22.32
C THR A 139 14.12 25.88 20.95
N MET A 140 13.01 25.40 20.38
CA MET A 140 12.57 25.83 19.05
C MET A 140 12.07 27.28 19.07
N ARG A 141 11.95 27.91 17.90
CA ARG A 141 11.43 29.28 17.77
C ARG A 141 9.99 29.34 17.29
N VAL A 142 9.51 28.30 16.62
CA VAL A 142 8.17 28.22 16.04
C VAL A 142 7.62 26.84 16.33
N PHE A 143 6.38 26.78 16.79
CA PHE A 143 5.61 25.55 16.94
C PHE A 143 4.37 25.67 16.06
N ASP A 144 4.30 24.86 15.01
CA ASP A 144 3.28 24.90 13.97
C ASP A 144 2.44 23.62 13.92
N LYS A 145 1.49 23.59 12.99
CA LYS A 145 0.60 22.46 12.71
C LYS A 145 1.35 21.16 12.39
N GLU A 146 2.46 21.23 11.68
CA GLU A 146 3.23 20.03 11.33
C GLU A 146 3.92 19.45 12.56
N THR A 147 4.57 20.31 13.35
CA THR A 147 5.21 19.93 14.62
C THR A 147 4.21 19.32 15.59
N MET A 148 3.03 19.92 15.72
CA MET A 148 1.90 19.38 16.51
C MET A 148 1.57 17.94 16.09
N THR A 149 1.40 17.74 14.78
CA THR A 149 1.01 16.43 14.23
C THR A 149 2.10 15.38 14.47
N GLN A 150 3.37 15.77 14.34
CA GLN A 150 4.50 14.88 14.56
C GLN A 150 4.63 14.44 16.04
N TYR A 151 4.45 15.35 16.98
CA TYR A 151 4.61 15.08 18.42
C TYR A 151 3.56 14.09 18.93
N PHE A 152 2.31 14.27 18.52
CA PHE A 152 1.20 13.42 18.96
C PHE A 152 0.97 12.20 18.06
N ARG A 153 1.74 12.05 16.97
CA ARG A 153 1.60 10.95 16.01
C ARG A 153 1.59 9.58 16.69
N GLY A 154 2.53 9.32 17.60
CA GLY A 154 2.62 8.03 18.30
C GLY A 154 1.36 7.72 19.10
N LEU A 155 0.90 8.69 19.90
CA LEU A 155 -0.32 8.59 20.70
C LEU A 155 -1.54 8.31 19.82
N LEU A 156 -1.71 9.08 18.74
CA LEU A 156 -2.82 8.91 17.81
C LEU A 156 -2.79 7.52 17.18
N MET A 157 -1.65 7.11 16.62
CA MET A 157 -1.51 5.83 15.92
C MET A 157 -1.76 4.64 16.85
N MET A 158 -1.33 4.70 18.11
CA MET A 158 -1.59 3.65 19.09
C MET A 158 -3.09 3.50 19.33
N ASN A 159 -3.78 4.60 19.68
CA ASN A 159 -5.20 4.58 20.04
C ASN A 159 -6.11 4.21 18.85
N ILE A 160 -5.81 4.74 17.66
CA ILE A 160 -6.56 4.42 16.44
C ILE A 160 -6.47 2.91 16.13
N LYS A 161 -5.25 2.34 16.15
CA LYS A 161 -5.04 0.91 15.86
C LYS A 161 -5.75 0.02 16.86
N GLU A 162 -5.62 0.32 18.16
CA GLU A 162 -6.23 -0.46 19.23
C GLU A 162 -7.76 -0.42 19.15
N LEU A 163 -8.35 0.78 19.02
CA LEU A 163 -9.81 0.94 19.02
C LEU A 163 -10.46 0.40 17.75
N ILE A 164 -9.87 0.61 16.57
CA ILE A 164 -10.38 0.00 15.33
C ILE A 164 -10.31 -1.53 15.43
N SER A 165 -9.16 -2.08 15.81
CA SER A 165 -8.98 -3.54 15.89
C SER A 165 -9.92 -4.19 16.90
N SER A 166 -10.01 -3.61 18.10
CA SER A 166 -10.89 -4.13 19.17
C SER A 166 -12.36 -4.07 18.77
N TYR A 167 -12.83 -3.01 18.10
CA TYR A 167 -14.20 -2.92 17.61
C TYR A 167 -14.53 -4.02 16.61
N LEU A 168 -13.65 -4.24 15.63
CA LEU A 168 -13.84 -5.31 14.64
C LEU A 168 -13.93 -6.67 15.36
N VAL A 169 -12.94 -7.01 16.19
CA VAL A 169 -12.86 -8.31 16.85
C VAL A 169 -14.02 -8.56 17.82
N HIS A 170 -14.33 -7.61 18.71
CA HIS A 170 -15.34 -7.80 19.75
C HIS A 170 -16.77 -7.71 19.21
N LYS A 171 -17.06 -6.76 18.30
CA LYS A 171 -18.40 -6.67 17.68
C LYS A 171 -18.58 -7.68 16.53
N LYS A 172 -17.52 -8.38 16.12
CA LYS A 172 -17.51 -9.35 15.02
C LYS A 172 -18.06 -8.77 13.71
N ILE A 173 -17.75 -7.51 13.45
CA ILE A 173 -18.18 -6.79 12.23
C ILE A 173 -17.09 -6.89 11.17
N SER A 174 -17.48 -6.92 9.90
CA SER A 174 -16.50 -6.83 8.81
C SER A 174 -15.89 -5.42 8.74
N ILE A 175 -14.66 -5.32 8.23
CA ILE A 175 -14.07 -4.02 7.91
C ILE A 175 -14.95 -3.19 6.96
N LEU A 176 -15.71 -3.84 6.08
CA LEU A 176 -16.61 -3.18 5.13
C LEU A 176 -17.81 -2.53 5.81
N GLU A 177 -18.14 -2.96 7.03
CA GLU A 177 -19.27 -2.47 7.83
C GLU A 177 -18.82 -1.42 8.87
N ILE A 178 -17.50 -1.15 8.98
CA ILE A 178 -16.94 -0.29 10.04
C ILE A 178 -17.45 1.15 9.97
N ASN A 179 -17.81 1.63 8.77
CA ASN A 179 -18.33 2.98 8.56
C ASN A 179 -19.57 3.29 9.42
N ALA A 180 -20.38 2.26 9.75
CA ALA A 180 -21.53 2.41 10.64
C ALA A 180 -21.14 2.75 12.10
N TYR A 181 -19.89 2.52 12.49
CA TYR A 181 -19.38 2.68 13.85
C TYR A 181 -18.34 3.80 13.97
N ILE A 182 -18.01 4.49 12.88
CA ILE A 182 -16.96 5.53 12.86
C ILE A 182 -17.21 6.63 13.91
N SER A 183 -18.46 7.08 14.08
CA SER A 183 -18.81 8.11 15.07
C SER A 183 -18.55 7.64 16.50
N GLU A 184 -18.94 6.41 16.82
CA GLU A 184 -18.73 5.79 18.13
C GLU A 184 -17.22 5.63 18.41
N ILE A 185 -16.46 5.13 17.44
CA ILE A 185 -14.99 4.95 17.55
C ILE A 185 -14.30 6.31 17.73
N SER A 186 -14.70 7.31 16.95
CA SER A 186 -14.15 8.67 17.01
C SER A 186 -14.29 9.27 18.41
N LYS A 187 -15.49 9.16 19.00
CA LYS A 187 -15.75 9.62 20.37
C LYS A 187 -14.90 8.88 21.41
N HIS A 188 -14.76 7.56 21.30
CA HIS A 188 -13.93 6.79 22.23
C HIS A 188 -12.45 7.17 22.12
N ILE A 189 -11.94 7.44 20.91
CA ILE A 189 -10.57 7.93 20.73
C ILE A 189 -10.42 9.31 21.39
N GLU A 190 -11.36 10.22 21.13
CA GLU A 190 -11.37 11.57 21.68
C GLU A 190 -11.26 11.55 23.22
N GLU A 191 -12.15 10.83 23.88
CA GLU A 191 -12.19 10.71 25.35
C GLU A 191 -10.89 10.12 25.92
N ARG A 192 -10.27 9.18 25.21
CA ARG A 192 -9.03 8.54 25.66
C ARG A 192 -7.80 9.42 25.51
N ILE A 193 -7.71 10.23 24.43
CA ILE A 193 -6.52 11.06 24.18
C ILE A 193 -6.62 12.45 24.80
N ALA A 194 -7.83 12.97 25.04
CA ALA A 194 -8.06 14.32 25.58
C ALA A 194 -7.26 14.62 26.86
N PRO A 195 -7.13 13.72 27.86
CA PRO A 195 -6.33 13.98 29.06
C PRO A 195 -4.85 14.24 28.76
N VAL A 196 -4.28 13.53 27.79
CA VAL A 196 -2.87 13.70 27.40
C VAL A 196 -2.63 15.06 26.74
N PHE A 197 -3.58 15.50 25.91
CA PHE A 197 -3.54 16.85 25.34
C PHE A 197 -3.69 17.93 26.44
N GLN A 198 -4.59 17.72 27.38
CA GLN A 198 -4.80 18.64 28.51
C GLN A 198 -3.56 18.77 29.39
N GLU A 199 -2.85 17.66 29.62
CA GLU A 199 -1.56 17.67 30.30
C GLU A 199 -0.51 18.49 29.55
N ALA A 200 -0.62 18.65 28.23
CA ALA A 200 0.22 19.51 27.42
C ALA A 200 -0.30 20.96 27.30
N GLY A 201 -1.37 21.32 28.01
CA GLY A 201 -1.99 22.65 27.93
C GLY A 201 -2.87 22.86 26.70
N ILE A 202 -3.25 21.78 26.03
CA ILE A 202 -4.05 21.81 24.80
C ILE A 202 -5.44 21.24 25.11
N ARG A 203 -6.48 21.97 24.72
CA ARG A 203 -7.85 21.47 24.74
C ARG A 203 -8.16 20.82 23.41
N LEU A 204 -8.46 19.53 23.44
CA LEU A 204 -9.02 18.83 22.28
C LEU A 204 -10.49 19.23 22.12
N LEU A 205 -10.88 19.68 20.94
CA LEU A 205 -12.23 20.17 20.65
C LEU A 205 -13.11 19.06 20.08
N HIS A 206 -12.56 18.29 19.15
CA HIS A 206 -13.21 17.16 18.50
C HIS A 206 -12.16 16.25 17.89
N PHE A 207 -12.47 14.97 17.76
CA PHE A 207 -11.69 14.02 16.98
C PHE A 207 -12.62 13.26 16.04
N TYR A 208 -12.33 13.27 14.74
CA TYR A 208 -13.12 12.58 13.73
C TYR A 208 -12.26 11.65 12.89
N ILE A 209 -12.77 10.44 12.68
CA ILE A 209 -12.35 9.56 11.60
C ILE A 209 -13.23 9.87 10.39
N ASP A 210 -12.63 10.31 9.30
CA ASP A 210 -13.37 10.58 8.06
C ASP A 210 -13.51 9.31 7.22
N SER A 211 -12.49 8.45 7.23
CA SER A 211 -12.53 7.18 6.51
C SER A 211 -11.69 6.09 7.16
N VAL A 212 -12.19 4.87 7.02
CA VAL A 212 -11.43 3.63 7.23
C VAL A 212 -11.56 2.83 5.94
N ASN A 213 -10.44 2.61 5.25
CA ASN A 213 -10.43 1.95 3.96
C ASN A 213 -9.35 0.89 3.88
N THR A 214 -9.51 -0.01 2.93
CA THR A 214 -8.50 -0.99 2.53
C THR A 214 -8.03 -0.63 1.13
N PRO A 215 -6.71 -0.62 0.83
CA PRO A 215 -6.23 -0.35 -0.52
C PRO A 215 -6.88 -1.30 -1.53
N ASP A 216 -7.36 -0.77 -2.66
CA ASP A 216 -8.06 -1.58 -3.68
C ASP A 216 -7.15 -2.61 -4.36
N ASN A 217 -5.84 -2.36 -4.33
CA ASN A 217 -4.81 -3.26 -4.86
C ASN A 217 -4.27 -4.26 -3.82
N ASP A 218 -4.77 -4.25 -2.59
CA ASP A 218 -4.37 -5.22 -1.57
C ASP A 218 -4.94 -6.61 -1.92
N PRO A 219 -4.12 -7.68 -2.00
CA PRO A 219 -4.59 -9.01 -2.38
C PRO A 219 -5.70 -9.57 -1.47
N GLY A 220 -5.69 -9.19 -0.18
CA GLY A 220 -6.74 -9.57 0.76
C GLY A 220 -8.06 -8.88 0.43
N THR A 221 -8.02 -7.59 0.15
CA THR A 221 -9.18 -6.80 -0.29
C THR A 221 -9.77 -7.33 -1.59
N VAL A 222 -8.94 -7.61 -2.60
CA VAL A 222 -9.39 -8.14 -3.89
C VAL A 222 -10.10 -9.48 -3.68
N ARG A 223 -9.47 -10.42 -2.97
CA ARG A 223 -10.08 -11.72 -2.65
C ARG A 223 -11.38 -11.59 -1.87
N LEU A 224 -11.44 -10.67 -0.92
CA LEU A 224 -12.65 -10.41 -0.15
C LEU A 224 -13.79 -9.90 -1.03
N LYS A 225 -13.51 -8.92 -1.89
CA LYS A 225 -14.50 -8.37 -2.84
C LYS A 225 -14.97 -9.43 -3.84
N GLU A 226 -14.07 -10.23 -4.40
CA GLU A 226 -14.41 -11.33 -5.32
C GLU A 226 -15.28 -12.39 -4.66
N ALA A 227 -14.93 -12.82 -3.44
CA ALA A 227 -15.71 -13.80 -2.69
C ALA A 227 -17.12 -13.28 -2.38
N LEU A 228 -17.25 -11.98 -2.07
CA LEU A 228 -18.55 -11.34 -1.85
C LEU A 228 -19.36 -11.18 -3.12
N ALA A 229 -18.73 -10.82 -4.23
CA ALA A 229 -19.38 -10.72 -5.53
C ALA A 229 -19.92 -12.09 -5.97
N LYS A 230 -19.09 -13.14 -5.88
CA LYS A 230 -19.49 -14.51 -6.21
C LYS A 230 -20.61 -15.01 -5.30
N LYS A 231 -20.56 -14.70 -4.00
CA LYS A 231 -21.65 -15.02 -3.07
C LYS A 231 -22.95 -14.31 -3.45
N ALA A 232 -22.88 -13.01 -3.75
CA ALA A 232 -24.05 -12.24 -4.14
C ALA A 232 -24.64 -12.74 -5.47
N GLU A 233 -23.81 -13.12 -6.43
CA GLU A 233 -24.24 -13.73 -7.70
C GLU A 233 -25.01 -15.04 -7.46
N MET A 234 -24.45 -15.94 -6.64
CA MET A 234 -25.12 -17.18 -6.23
C MET A 234 -26.46 -16.90 -5.54
N ASP A 235 -26.51 -15.90 -4.65
CA ASP A 235 -27.73 -15.52 -3.93
C ASP A 235 -28.80 -14.89 -4.86
N ILE A 236 -28.39 -14.09 -5.84
CA ILE A 236 -29.31 -13.44 -6.82
C ILE A 236 -29.88 -14.45 -7.80
N ILE A 237 -29.03 -15.32 -8.35
CA ILE A 237 -29.43 -16.28 -9.39
C ILE A 237 -30.09 -17.52 -8.75
N GLY A 238 -29.79 -17.79 -7.48
CA GLY A 238 -30.43 -18.85 -6.68
C GLY A 238 -29.82 -20.23 -6.86
N TYR A 239 -28.52 -20.33 -7.20
CA TYR A 239 -27.80 -21.60 -7.28
C TYR A 239 -26.71 -21.70 -6.21
N SER A 240 -26.46 -22.92 -5.74
CA SER A 240 -25.38 -23.23 -4.78
C SER A 240 -24.04 -23.46 -5.49
N TYR A 241 -22.94 -23.31 -4.77
CA TYR A 241 -21.60 -23.63 -5.28
C TYR A 241 -21.49 -25.06 -5.83
N GLN A 242 -22.18 -26.04 -5.21
CA GLN A 242 -22.20 -27.42 -5.71
C GLN A 242 -22.92 -27.53 -7.06
N GLN A 243 -24.00 -26.77 -7.25
CA GLN A 243 -24.71 -26.70 -8.52
C GLN A 243 -23.87 -26.02 -9.59
N GLU A 244 -23.23 -24.88 -9.28
CA GLU A 244 -22.30 -24.19 -10.20
C GLU A 244 -21.21 -25.14 -10.71
N ARG A 245 -20.52 -25.80 -9.78
CA ARG A 245 -19.46 -26.77 -10.14
C ARG A 245 -19.99 -27.95 -10.93
N SER A 246 -21.23 -28.39 -10.69
CA SER A 246 -21.85 -29.44 -11.49
C SER A 246 -22.11 -28.97 -12.93
N PHE A 247 -22.57 -27.74 -13.13
CA PHE A 247 -22.75 -27.14 -14.46
C PHE A 247 -21.41 -26.93 -15.16
N ASP A 248 -20.39 -26.39 -14.47
CA ASP A 248 -19.03 -26.25 -15.01
C ASP A 248 -18.46 -27.59 -15.50
N THR A 249 -18.69 -28.68 -14.75
CA THR A 249 -18.22 -30.01 -15.16
C THR A 249 -18.99 -30.56 -16.35
N LEU A 250 -20.30 -30.26 -16.46
CA LEU A 250 -21.11 -30.65 -17.61
C LEU A 250 -20.72 -29.86 -18.86
N GLU A 251 -20.50 -28.55 -18.72
CA GLU A 251 -20.05 -27.68 -19.81
C GLU A 251 -18.65 -28.07 -20.27
N GLY A 252 -17.70 -28.26 -19.35
CA GLY A 252 -16.35 -28.73 -19.67
C GLY A 252 -16.32 -30.12 -20.32
N ALA A 253 -17.31 -30.98 -20.03
CA ALA A 253 -17.51 -32.24 -20.73
C ALA A 253 -18.12 -32.06 -22.13
N ALA A 254 -19.02 -31.09 -22.32
CA ALA A 254 -19.67 -30.78 -23.59
C ALA A 254 -18.76 -30.04 -24.58
N THR A 255 -17.89 -29.14 -24.11
CA THR A 255 -16.94 -28.37 -24.95
C THR A 255 -15.65 -29.15 -25.28
N ASN A 256 -15.45 -30.34 -24.70
CA ASN A 256 -14.40 -31.26 -25.13
C ASN A 256 -14.82 -31.97 -26.44
N GLU A 257 -14.67 -31.25 -27.56
CA GLU A 257 -14.98 -31.69 -28.94
C GLU A 257 -14.21 -32.96 -29.36
N GLY A 258 -13.18 -33.37 -28.62
CA GLY A 258 -12.40 -34.59 -28.87
C GLY A 258 -13.02 -35.91 -28.38
N SER A 259 -14.16 -35.87 -27.69
CA SER A 259 -14.82 -37.07 -27.12
C SER A 259 -16.25 -37.27 -27.64
N GLY A 260 -16.44 -37.14 -28.95
CA GLY A 260 -17.69 -37.46 -29.61
C GLY A 260 -18.13 -38.91 -29.35
N SER A 261 -19.36 -39.06 -28.84
CA SER A 261 -20.23 -40.25 -28.82
C SER A 261 -20.35 -41.13 -27.56
N GLY A 262 -19.47 -41.03 -26.55
CA GLY A 262 -19.56 -41.89 -25.36
C GLY A 262 -20.17 -41.24 -24.11
N LEU A 263 -19.67 -40.06 -23.75
CA LEU A 263 -19.96 -39.43 -22.46
C LEU A 263 -21.23 -38.57 -22.47
N MET A 264 -21.60 -38.00 -23.62
CA MET A 264 -22.82 -37.19 -23.75
C MET A 264 -24.10 -38.02 -23.55
N ASN A 265 -24.05 -39.32 -23.86
CA ASN A 265 -25.17 -40.25 -23.61
C ASN A 265 -25.23 -40.73 -22.14
N ALA A 266 -24.11 -40.71 -21.42
CA ALA A 266 -24.03 -41.10 -20.01
C ALA A 266 -24.25 -39.92 -19.04
N GLY A 267 -23.87 -38.70 -19.43
CA GLY A 267 -24.03 -37.47 -18.64
C GLY A 267 -25.47 -36.94 -18.63
N LEU A 268 -26.16 -36.97 -19.77
CA LEU A 268 -27.60 -36.67 -19.83
C LEU A 268 -28.46 -37.77 -19.18
N GLY A 269 -28.01 -39.03 -19.21
CA GLY A 269 -28.71 -40.17 -18.58
C GLY A 269 -28.69 -40.17 -17.06
N MET A 270 -27.70 -39.52 -16.42
CA MET A 270 -27.59 -39.42 -14.96
C MET A 270 -28.05 -38.07 -14.38
N GLY A 271 -27.97 -36.97 -15.15
CA GLY A 271 -28.38 -35.63 -14.69
C GLY A 271 -29.89 -35.36 -14.73
N MET A 272 -30.64 -36.01 -15.64
CA MET A 272 -32.11 -35.93 -15.71
C MET A 272 -32.83 -37.13 -15.07
N GLY A 273 -32.09 -38.09 -14.51
CA GLY A 273 -32.65 -39.37 -14.04
C GLY A 273 -33.23 -39.38 -12.62
N LEU A 274 -33.12 -38.29 -11.85
CA LEU A 274 -33.54 -38.26 -10.44
C LEU A 274 -35.04 -37.90 -10.22
N GLY A 275 -35.83 -37.76 -11.29
CA GLY A 275 -37.24 -37.37 -11.21
C GLY A 275 -38.29 -38.46 -11.49
N MET A 276 -37.92 -39.63 -12.02
CA MET A 276 -38.91 -40.67 -12.35
C MET A 276 -38.41 -42.07 -12.04
N GLY A 277 -38.66 -42.50 -10.79
CA GLY A 277 -38.45 -43.87 -10.36
C GLY A 277 -39.48 -44.85 -10.97
N GLY A 278 -39.02 -46.06 -11.25
CA GLY A 278 -39.85 -47.26 -11.05
C GLY A 278 -39.85 -48.33 -12.15
N ALA A 279 -39.53 -48.03 -13.41
CA ALA A 279 -39.90 -48.97 -14.49
C ALA A 279 -38.76 -49.50 -15.40
N PHE A 280 -37.54 -48.97 -15.31
CA PHE A 280 -36.48 -49.30 -16.30
C PHE A 280 -35.55 -50.46 -15.87
N GLY A 281 -35.71 -51.00 -14.65
CA GLY A 281 -34.80 -52.01 -14.08
C GLY A 281 -34.87 -53.40 -14.74
N ASN A 282 -35.96 -53.74 -15.43
CA ASN A 282 -36.17 -55.10 -15.96
C ASN A 282 -35.83 -55.27 -17.45
N GLN A 283 -35.56 -54.18 -18.17
CA GLN A 283 -35.27 -54.23 -19.62
C GLN A 283 -33.76 -54.17 -19.94
N MET A 284 -32.93 -53.82 -18.96
CA MET A 284 -31.47 -53.72 -19.13
C MET A 284 -30.71 -55.02 -18.84
N MET A 285 -31.39 -56.07 -18.34
CA MET A 285 -30.76 -57.37 -18.07
C MET A 285 -30.70 -58.29 -19.30
N ASP A 286 -31.47 -57.99 -20.37
CA ASP A 286 -31.56 -58.82 -21.58
C ASP A 286 -30.58 -58.40 -22.69
N VAL A 287 -30.04 -57.18 -22.61
CA VAL A 287 -28.99 -56.67 -23.53
C VAL A 287 -27.58 -57.14 -23.12
N THR A 288 -27.40 -57.63 -21.89
CA THR A 288 -26.10 -58.10 -21.37
C THR A 288 -25.76 -59.54 -21.78
N ARG A 289 -26.69 -60.27 -22.42
CA ARG A 289 -26.45 -61.66 -22.88
C ARG A 289 -26.03 -61.80 -24.34
N GLN A 290 -25.93 -60.70 -25.10
CA GLN A 290 -25.74 -60.76 -26.57
C GLN A 290 -24.49 -60.09 -27.13
N MET A 291 -23.46 -59.80 -26.33
CA MET A 291 -22.16 -59.38 -26.87
C MET A 291 -21.01 -60.21 -26.31
N ASN A 292 -20.83 -61.37 -26.94
CA ASN A 292 -19.56 -62.09 -27.00
C ASN A 292 -19.33 -62.45 -28.47
N THR A 293 -18.36 -61.81 -29.14
CA THR A 293 -17.46 -62.42 -30.13
C THR A 293 -16.37 -61.42 -30.56
N SER A 294 -15.12 -61.79 -30.27
CA SER A 294 -14.03 -61.94 -31.24
C SER A 294 -13.70 -60.80 -32.23
N SER A 295 -12.63 -60.07 -31.92
CA SER A 295 -11.51 -59.67 -32.79
C SER A 295 -11.71 -59.57 -34.33
N SER A 296 -11.60 -58.34 -34.87
CA SER A 296 -10.60 -57.94 -35.89
C SER A 296 -10.70 -56.44 -36.26
N THR A 297 -9.65 -55.69 -35.91
CA THR A 297 -8.90 -54.63 -36.63
C THR A 297 -9.61 -53.92 -37.81
N SER A 298 -9.71 -52.59 -37.94
CA SER A 298 -8.67 -51.52 -37.93
C SER A 298 -9.38 -50.13 -37.98
N SER A 299 -9.27 -49.22 -36.99
CA SER A 299 -8.22 -48.21 -36.71
C SER A 299 -8.54 -46.77 -37.13
N SER A 300 -8.77 -45.89 -36.14
CA SER A 300 -8.40 -44.46 -36.13
C SER A 300 -8.05 -43.99 -34.70
N SER A 301 -7.12 -44.73 -34.09
CA SER A 301 -5.88 -44.25 -33.45
C SER A 301 -5.87 -42.94 -32.64
N ALA A 302 -6.42 -42.94 -31.42
CA ALA A 302 -5.81 -42.16 -30.33
C ALA A 302 -4.73 -43.04 -29.69
N ILE A 303 -3.49 -42.87 -30.11
CA ILE A 303 -2.37 -43.65 -29.59
C ILE A 303 -2.09 -43.12 -28.17
N TYR A 304 -2.04 -44.01 -27.19
CA TYR A 304 -1.59 -43.72 -25.83
C TYR A 304 -0.26 -44.42 -25.60
N LYS A 305 0.67 -43.77 -24.90
CA LYS A 305 1.94 -44.37 -24.47
C LYS A 305 1.96 -44.52 -22.96
N GLY A 306 2.32 -45.71 -22.49
CA GLY A 306 2.57 -45.94 -21.08
C GLY A 306 3.89 -45.27 -20.66
N CYS A 307 3.89 -44.59 -19.51
CA CYS A 307 5.12 -44.12 -18.91
C CYS A 307 5.97 -45.32 -18.45
N PRO A 308 7.21 -45.50 -18.92
CA PRO A 308 8.04 -46.63 -18.50
C PRO A 308 8.42 -46.58 -17.01
N LYS A 309 8.34 -45.40 -16.36
CA LYS A 309 8.68 -45.22 -14.95
C LYS A 309 7.51 -45.49 -13.99
N CYS A 310 6.28 -45.11 -14.35
CA CYS A 310 5.12 -45.18 -13.44
C CYS A 310 3.87 -45.80 -14.07
N GLN A 311 3.96 -46.26 -15.32
CA GLN A 311 2.90 -46.87 -16.11
C GLN A 311 1.63 -46.05 -16.32
N THR A 312 1.62 -44.78 -15.90
CA THR A 312 0.55 -43.85 -16.23
C THR A 312 0.44 -43.73 -17.74
N MET A 313 -0.78 -43.85 -18.26
CA MET A 313 -1.07 -43.69 -19.69
C MET A 313 -1.06 -42.21 -20.02
N ASN A 314 -0.24 -41.84 -20.99
CA ASN A 314 -0.12 -40.49 -21.48
C ASN A 314 -0.56 -40.48 -22.95
N VAL A 315 -1.06 -39.35 -23.43
CA VAL A 315 -1.27 -39.14 -24.86
C VAL A 315 0.05 -39.33 -25.61
N HIS A 316 0.00 -39.90 -26.82
CA HIS A 316 1.21 -40.33 -27.54
C HIS A 316 2.23 -39.21 -27.79
N ASP A 317 1.79 -37.96 -27.93
CA ASP A 317 2.63 -36.77 -28.11
C ASP A 317 3.10 -36.12 -26.79
N ALA A 318 2.69 -36.65 -25.62
CA ALA A 318 3.09 -36.10 -24.32
C ALA A 318 4.63 -36.07 -24.17
N ARG A 319 5.21 -34.89 -23.96
CA ARG A 319 6.67 -34.73 -23.79
C ARG A 319 7.15 -35.18 -22.41
N PHE A 320 6.29 -35.04 -21.40
CA PHE A 320 6.53 -35.46 -20.03
C PHE A 320 5.36 -36.29 -19.53
N CYS A 321 5.63 -37.21 -18.59
CA CYS A 321 4.57 -37.94 -17.91
C CYS A 321 3.78 -37.01 -16.98
N SER A 322 2.46 -36.96 -17.16
CA SER A 322 1.53 -36.14 -16.37
C SER A 322 1.50 -36.47 -14.88
N SER A 323 1.96 -37.67 -14.48
CA SER A 323 1.98 -38.11 -13.09
C SER A 323 3.35 -37.95 -12.44
N CYS A 324 4.43 -38.41 -13.09
CA CYS A 324 5.75 -38.50 -12.46
C CYS A 324 6.85 -37.62 -13.09
N GLY A 325 6.53 -36.82 -14.10
CA GLY A 325 7.48 -35.92 -14.77
C GLY A 325 8.52 -36.60 -15.66
N TYR A 326 8.42 -37.91 -15.91
CA TYR A 326 9.34 -38.64 -16.78
C TYR A 326 9.35 -38.05 -18.20
N ASN A 327 10.53 -37.64 -18.69
CA ASN A 327 10.69 -37.05 -20.02
C ASN A 327 10.74 -38.15 -21.09
N PHE A 328 9.76 -38.15 -22.00
CA PHE A 328 9.68 -39.13 -23.09
C PHE A 328 10.67 -38.85 -24.24
N LEU A 329 11.29 -37.68 -24.29
CA LEU A 329 12.20 -37.26 -25.36
C LEU A 329 13.63 -37.80 -25.20
N GLU A 330 14.00 -38.35 -24.05
CA GLU A 330 15.33 -38.95 -23.86
C GLU A 330 15.48 -40.33 -24.53
N ALA A 331 14.38 -40.94 -24.98
CA ALA A 331 14.37 -42.24 -25.66
C ALA A 331 14.34 -42.14 -27.20
N SER A 332 14.51 -40.95 -27.78
CA SER A 332 14.50 -40.75 -29.25
C SER A 332 15.57 -39.76 -29.68
N ALA A 333 16.67 -40.26 -30.26
CA ALA A 333 17.62 -39.48 -31.07
C ALA A 333 17.51 -39.96 -32.54
N PRO A 334 17.94 -39.21 -33.58
CA PRO A 334 18.65 -37.92 -33.60
C PRO A 334 18.01 -36.84 -34.52
N GLY A 335 18.55 -35.61 -34.50
CA GLY A 335 18.67 -34.79 -35.73
C GLY A 335 17.67 -33.64 -35.94
N GLN A 336 17.80 -32.58 -35.15
CA GLN A 336 17.64 -31.21 -35.67
C GLN A 336 18.94 -30.47 -35.36
N PRO A 337 19.48 -29.65 -36.28
CA PRO A 337 20.69 -28.88 -36.01
C PRO A 337 20.42 -27.97 -34.80
N ALA A 338 21.19 -28.17 -33.74
CA ALA A 338 21.16 -27.32 -32.56
C ALA A 338 21.73 -25.95 -32.94
N ALA A 339 20.96 -24.89 -32.74
CA ALA A 339 21.43 -23.54 -33.04
C ALA A 339 22.28 -22.98 -31.88
N PHE A 340 21.88 -23.25 -30.63
CA PHE A 340 22.54 -22.75 -29.41
C PHE A 340 22.39 -23.74 -28.25
N THR A 341 23.08 -23.50 -27.12
CA THR A 341 22.95 -24.31 -25.89
C THR A 341 22.12 -23.57 -24.85
N CYS A 342 21.30 -24.30 -24.09
CA CYS A 342 20.48 -23.70 -23.03
C CYS A 342 21.34 -23.29 -21.83
N SER A 343 21.14 -22.07 -21.36
CA SER A 343 21.85 -21.51 -20.21
C SER A 343 21.54 -22.22 -18.88
N GLY A 344 20.34 -22.78 -18.73
CA GLY A 344 19.93 -23.46 -17.50
C GLY A 344 20.31 -24.94 -17.38
N CYS A 345 20.33 -25.69 -18.49
CA CYS A 345 20.64 -27.13 -18.46
C CYS A 345 21.73 -27.60 -19.44
N SER A 346 22.31 -26.68 -20.22
CA SER A 346 23.38 -26.93 -21.20
C SER A 346 23.03 -27.90 -22.33
N LYS A 347 21.77 -28.36 -22.42
CA LYS A 347 21.30 -29.18 -23.54
C LYS A 347 21.02 -28.31 -24.79
N PRO A 348 21.14 -28.87 -26.00
CA PRO A 348 20.91 -28.14 -27.25
C PRO A 348 19.48 -27.59 -27.36
N LEU A 349 19.37 -26.35 -27.85
CA LEU A 349 18.11 -25.69 -28.17
C LEU A 349 17.86 -25.76 -29.69
N PRO A 350 16.69 -26.26 -30.14
CA PRO A 350 16.27 -26.16 -31.53
C PRO A 350 16.05 -24.70 -31.95
N GLU A 351 16.31 -24.38 -33.21
CA GLU A 351 16.06 -23.03 -33.75
C GLU A 351 14.57 -22.64 -33.61
N GLY A 352 14.30 -21.41 -33.16
CA GLY A 352 12.94 -20.90 -32.96
C GLY A 352 12.26 -21.31 -31.63
N SER A 353 12.95 -22.01 -30.73
CA SER A 353 12.40 -22.37 -29.42
C SER A 353 12.18 -21.13 -28.53
N LYS A 354 10.97 -20.95 -28.00
CA LYS A 354 10.68 -19.93 -26.96
C LYS A 354 11.05 -20.39 -25.54
N PHE A 355 11.11 -21.71 -25.32
CA PHE A 355 11.46 -22.35 -24.05
C PHE A 355 12.28 -23.61 -24.32
N CYS A 356 13.14 -23.98 -23.37
CA CYS A 356 13.97 -25.17 -23.45
C CYS A 356 13.11 -26.45 -23.33
N PRO A 357 13.15 -27.37 -24.31
CA PRO A 357 12.37 -28.60 -24.26
C PRO A 357 12.86 -29.61 -23.21
N HIS A 358 14.02 -29.36 -22.59
CA HIS A 358 14.63 -30.25 -21.61
C HIS A 358 14.39 -29.84 -20.17
N CYS A 359 14.53 -28.55 -19.83
CA CYS A 359 14.36 -28.03 -18.46
C CYS A 359 13.20 -27.05 -18.30
N GLY A 360 12.62 -26.53 -19.39
CA GLY A 360 11.54 -25.55 -19.35
C GLY A 360 11.98 -24.09 -19.23
N ASP A 361 13.28 -23.80 -19.14
CA ASP A 361 13.77 -22.42 -19.03
C ASP A 361 13.42 -21.57 -20.26
N PRO A 362 13.02 -20.30 -20.10
CA PRO A 362 12.77 -19.39 -21.22
C PRO A 362 14.04 -19.17 -22.03
N TYR A 363 13.90 -19.10 -23.36
CA TYR A 363 15.01 -18.73 -24.23
C TYR A 363 15.19 -17.21 -24.27
N THR A 364 16.35 -16.74 -23.84
CA THR A 364 16.75 -15.32 -23.78
C THR A 364 17.92 -15.12 -24.75
N PRO A 365 17.68 -14.67 -26.00
CA PRO A 365 18.74 -14.57 -27.01
C PRO A 365 19.64 -13.34 -26.79
N CYS A 366 20.96 -13.53 -26.89
CA CYS A 366 21.91 -12.43 -26.95
C CYS A 366 21.69 -11.61 -28.24
N PRO A 367 21.56 -10.28 -28.17
CA PRO A 367 21.31 -9.45 -29.34
C PRO A 367 22.47 -9.44 -30.35
N ASN A 368 23.69 -9.79 -29.93
CA ASN A 368 24.86 -9.80 -30.81
C ASN A 368 25.11 -11.16 -31.48
N CYS A 369 24.93 -12.29 -30.78
CA CYS A 369 25.30 -13.62 -31.31
C CYS A 369 24.19 -14.66 -31.29
N GLY A 370 23.00 -14.32 -30.76
CA GLY A 370 21.88 -15.25 -30.65
C GLY A 370 22.01 -16.29 -29.54
N ALA A 371 23.15 -16.40 -28.84
CA ALA A 371 23.31 -17.37 -27.76
C ALA A 371 22.32 -17.13 -26.60
N ASP A 372 21.81 -18.21 -26.01
CA ASP A 372 20.99 -18.13 -24.81
C ASP A 372 21.80 -17.62 -23.62
N HIS A 373 21.18 -16.83 -22.74
CA HIS A 373 21.78 -16.35 -21.51
C HIS A 373 20.77 -16.38 -20.36
N ALA A 374 21.28 -16.41 -19.12
CA ALA A 374 20.43 -16.26 -17.95
C ALA A 374 19.80 -14.85 -17.91
N VAL A 375 18.59 -14.73 -17.39
CA VAL A 375 17.80 -13.49 -17.38
C VAL A 375 18.53 -12.31 -16.70
N ASP A 376 19.47 -12.59 -15.82
CA ASP A 376 20.28 -11.65 -15.05
C ASP A 376 21.76 -11.58 -15.49
N ALA A 377 22.13 -12.21 -16.61
CA ALA A 377 23.49 -12.20 -17.10
C ALA A 377 23.92 -10.79 -17.55
N GLN A 378 25.03 -10.28 -16.99
CA GLN A 378 25.56 -8.97 -17.36
C GLN A 378 26.27 -8.98 -18.72
N ASN A 379 26.93 -10.08 -19.06
CA ASN A 379 27.66 -10.27 -20.31
C ASN A 379 27.29 -11.62 -20.92
N CYS A 380 27.23 -11.69 -22.25
CA CYS A 380 27.03 -12.94 -22.95
C CYS A 380 28.24 -13.85 -22.77
N ALA A 381 28.04 -15.05 -22.24
CA ALA A 381 29.10 -16.02 -22.01
C ALA A 381 29.76 -16.51 -23.32
N GLN A 382 29.07 -16.42 -24.45
CA GLN A 382 29.58 -16.90 -25.74
C GLN A 382 30.36 -15.84 -26.53
N CYS A 383 29.89 -14.58 -26.56
CA CYS A 383 30.51 -13.53 -27.39
C CYS A 383 31.05 -12.33 -26.59
N GLY A 384 30.90 -12.32 -25.26
CA GLY A 384 31.37 -11.23 -24.39
C GLY A 384 30.59 -9.93 -24.51
N HIS A 385 29.51 -9.88 -25.31
CA HIS A 385 28.68 -8.69 -25.46
C HIS A 385 28.00 -8.31 -24.13
N SER A 386 28.07 -7.03 -23.76
CA SER A 386 27.35 -6.50 -22.61
C SER A 386 25.84 -6.59 -22.86
N LEU A 387 25.14 -7.32 -22.00
CA LEU A 387 23.69 -7.51 -22.06
C LEU A 387 22.95 -6.43 -21.24
N LEU A 388 23.69 -5.58 -20.53
CA LEU A 388 23.15 -4.41 -19.85
C LEU A 388 22.75 -3.36 -20.89
N ALA A 389 21.46 -3.01 -20.93
CA ALA A 389 20.98 -1.89 -21.72
C ALA A 389 21.64 -0.59 -21.22
N GLU A 390 22.22 0.20 -22.13
CA GLU A 390 22.69 1.55 -21.84
C GLU A 390 21.61 2.55 -22.27
N GLN A 391 21.23 3.47 -21.39
CA GLN A 391 20.29 4.54 -21.69
C GLN A 391 21.00 5.90 -21.60
N SER A 392 20.75 6.79 -22.57
CA SER A 392 21.32 8.13 -22.56
C SER A 392 20.57 9.00 -21.54
N CYS A 393 21.31 9.77 -20.75
CA CYS A 393 20.73 10.71 -19.79
C CYS A 393 19.92 11.79 -20.54
N ASN A 394 18.64 11.91 -20.21
CA ASN A 394 17.72 12.85 -20.87
C ASN A 394 18.10 14.34 -20.72
N ASN A 395 18.95 14.69 -19.73
CA ASN A 395 19.41 16.07 -19.53
C ASN A 395 20.77 16.38 -20.20
N CYS A 396 21.81 15.59 -19.95
CA CYS A 396 23.17 15.89 -20.44
C CYS A 396 23.68 14.97 -21.55
N GLY A 397 22.91 13.95 -21.96
CA GLY A 397 23.28 13.01 -23.02
C GLY A 397 24.32 11.95 -22.63
N GLU A 398 24.85 12.00 -21.40
CA GLU A 398 25.81 11.01 -20.89
C GLU A 398 25.21 9.60 -20.90
N LYS A 399 25.97 8.59 -21.33
CA LYS A 399 25.49 7.21 -21.31
C LYS A 399 25.45 6.69 -19.88
N VAL A 400 24.28 6.22 -19.46
CA VAL A 400 24.05 5.74 -18.10
C VAL A 400 23.61 4.28 -18.13
N ARG A 401 24.13 3.49 -17.19
CA ARG A 401 23.77 2.07 -17.03
C ARG A 401 22.31 1.93 -16.62
N ASP A 402 21.62 0.90 -17.09
CA ASP A 402 20.26 0.61 -16.64
C ASP A 402 20.19 0.36 -15.12
N GLY A 403 19.13 0.86 -14.47
CA GLY A 403 18.89 0.71 -13.04
C GLY A 403 19.60 1.70 -12.10
N VAL A 404 20.45 2.63 -12.57
CA VAL A 404 20.89 3.74 -11.70
C VAL A 404 19.78 4.79 -11.56
N LYS A 405 19.63 5.36 -10.37
CA LYS A 405 18.55 6.33 -10.08
C LYS A 405 18.88 7.77 -10.49
N PHE A 406 20.17 8.10 -10.55
CA PHE A 406 20.65 9.44 -10.89
C PHE A 406 21.82 9.35 -11.86
N CYS A 407 21.85 10.27 -12.82
CA CYS A 407 22.99 10.45 -13.71
C CYS A 407 24.20 10.88 -12.88
N PRO A 408 25.34 10.15 -12.92
CA PRO A 408 26.53 10.48 -12.15
C PRO A 408 27.21 11.77 -12.62
N ASN A 409 26.91 12.24 -13.84
CA ASN A 409 27.48 13.47 -14.40
C ASN A 409 26.67 14.71 -13.98
N CYS A 410 25.36 14.74 -14.24
CA CYS A 410 24.53 15.93 -14.02
C CYS A 410 23.56 15.82 -12.83
N GLY A 411 23.55 14.71 -12.09
CA GLY A 411 22.68 14.48 -10.94
C GLY A 411 21.18 14.33 -11.28
N THR A 412 20.81 14.37 -12.55
CA THR A 412 19.41 14.27 -12.97
C THR A 412 18.88 12.85 -12.82
N SER A 413 17.67 12.71 -12.30
CA SER A 413 17.02 11.40 -12.13
C SER A 413 16.88 10.69 -13.47
N THR A 414 17.40 9.47 -13.56
CA THR A 414 17.31 8.59 -14.75
C THR A 414 16.08 7.69 -14.72
N SER A 415 15.30 7.76 -13.63
CA SER A 415 13.99 7.12 -13.51
C SER A 415 13.02 7.64 -14.59
N LEU A 416 12.47 6.75 -15.42
CA LEU A 416 11.38 7.10 -16.34
C LEU A 416 10.14 7.46 -15.51
N ARG A 417 9.41 8.51 -15.90
CA ARG A 417 8.18 8.94 -15.22
C ARG A 417 7.02 9.08 -16.19
N CYS A 418 5.82 8.77 -15.72
CA CYS A 418 4.61 9.00 -16.49
C CYS A 418 4.41 10.51 -16.73
N GLY A 419 4.26 10.92 -17.99
CA GLY A 419 4.02 12.33 -18.34
C GLY A 419 2.75 12.93 -17.72
N GLN A 420 1.78 12.12 -17.32
CA GLN A 420 0.52 12.59 -16.73
C GLN A 420 0.56 12.65 -15.19
N CYS A 421 0.92 11.57 -14.51
CA CYS A 421 0.87 11.50 -13.05
C CYS A 421 2.24 11.59 -12.36
N GLN A 422 3.33 11.68 -13.14
CA GLN A 422 4.72 11.75 -12.67
C GLN A 422 5.19 10.54 -11.85
N HIS A 423 4.40 9.45 -11.80
CA HIS A 423 4.82 8.22 -11.16
C HIS A 423 5.96 7.54 -11.92
N GLU A 424 6.87 6.89 -11.19
CA GLU A 424 8.00 6.17 -11.77
C GLU A 424 7.51 4.95 -12.56
N VAL A 425 8.01 4.79 -13.79
CA VAL A 425 7.62 3.71 -14.71
C VAL A 425 8.83 2.89 -15.09
N LYS A 426 8.63 1.60 -15.36
CA LYS A 426 9.70 0.69 -15.77
C LYS A 426 9.97 0.78 -17.27
N PRO A 427 11.21 0.57 -17.74
CA PRO A 427 11.51 0.42 -19.17
C PRO A 427 10.64 -0.69 -19.80
N GLY A 428 10.09 -0.43 -20.99
CA GLY A 428 9.21 -1.38 -21.71
C GLY A 428 7.75 -1.43 -21.24
N GLN A 429 7.38 -0.62 -20.24
CA GLN A 429 6.02 -0.55 -19.72
C GLN A 429 5.10 0.25 -20.67
N LYS A 430 4.07 -0.38 -21.23
CA LYS A 430 3.16 0.26 -22.22
C LYS A 430 2.13 1.21 -21.59
N PHE A 431 1.83 1.04 -20.31
CA PHE A 431 0.81 1.81 -19.59
C PHE A 431 1.27 2.11 -18.17
N CYS A 432 1.01 3.32 -17.66
CA CYS A 432 1.29 3.68 -16.29
C CYS A 432 0.39 2.87 -15.35
N LEU A 433 1.00 2.16 -14.39
CA LEU A 433 0.26 1.30 -13.45
C LEU A 433 -0.54 2.08 -12.41
N GLU A 434 -0.23 3.36 -12.20
CA GLU A 434 -0.95 4.20 -11.24
C GLU A 434 -2.14 4.94 -11.87
N CYS A 435 -1.99 5.47 -13.08
CA CYS A 435 -3.03 6.32 -13.69
C CYS A 435 -3.59 5.77 -15.01
N GLY A 436 -3.12 4.61 -15.47
CA GLY A 436 -3.57 3.97 -16.72
C GLY A 436 -3.12 4.68 -18.00
N ASN A 437 -2.39 5.79 -17.92
CA ASN A 437 -1.99 6.56 -19.10
C ASN A 437 -1.07 5.72 -19.99
N LYS A 438 -1.32 5.77 -21.31
CA LYS A 438 -0.46 5.10 -22.29
C LYS A 438 0.88 5.80 -22.32
N LEU A 439 1.94 5.04 -22.03
CA LEU A 439 3.31 5.53 -22.10
C LEU A 439 3.73 5.36 -23.56
N ILE A 440 3.93 6.48 -24.24
CA ILE A 440 4.36 6.47 -25.65
C ILE A 440 5.79 5.92 -25.67
N GLU A 441 6.06 4.98 -26.58
CA GLU A 441 7.38 4.36 -26.80
C GLU A 441 8.46 5.39 -27.18
#